data_AF-A0AAN5AKS1-F1
#
_entry.id   AF-A0AAN5AKS1-F1
#
_cell.length_a   1.000
_cell.length_b   1.000
_cell.length_c   1.000
_cell.angle_alpha   90.00
_cell.angle_beta   90.00
_cell.angle_gamma   90.00
#
_symmetry.space_group_name_H-M   'P 1'
#
loop_
_entity.id
_entity.type
_entity.pdbx_description
1 polymer ?
#
loop_
_entity_poly.entity_id
_entity_poly.type
_entity_poly.pdbx_seq_one_letter_code
_entity_poly.pdbx_strand_id
1 'polypeptide(L)'
;MAIWRFILLNLLFITGISAHAQDYLNLPANYQFKSIEDYQRYRKHAYEAMKWMIRQPVQQKNAEWDLAAAFITQYLEGSPEVNIHLKAVYLKDIISDKNPKISQKLLIPYMSAMAMTQMDFPHASSVMIQNNGHQILLRLYENLRKENKNKYLEKLRKKNRQGDLYQWITTMESQEENTKTKG
;
A
#
# COMPACT_ATOMS: atom_id res chain seq x y z
N MET A 1 45.69 -31.19 -14.53
CA MET A 1 44.26 -31.41 -14.18
C MET A 1 43.84 -30.85 -12.80
N ALA A 2 44.74 -30.62 -11.84
CA ALA A 2 44.39 -30.12 -10.51
C ALA A 2 43.98 -28.63 -10.47
N ILE A 3 44.56 -27.78 -11.32
CA ILE A 3 44.31 -26.32 -11.33
C ILE A 3 42.89 -25.98 -11.76
N TRP A 4 42.35 -26.68 -12.78
CA TRP A 4 40.97 -26.49 -13.25
C TRP A 4 39.92 -26.90 -12.21
N ARG A 5 40.22 -27.92 -11.40
CA ARG A 5 39.37 -28.32 -10.26
C ARG A 5 39.33 -27.23 -9.18
N PHE A 6 40.45 -26.58 -8.91
CA PHE A 6 40.51 -25.45 -7.97
C PHE A 6 39.79 -24.19 -8.48
N ILE A 7 39.85 -23.91 -9.79
CA ILE A 7 39.14 -22.78 -10.41
C ILE A 7 37.62 -23.01 -10.38
N LEU A 8 37.15 -24.22 -10.72
CA LEU A 8 35.73 -24.59 -10.65
C LEU A 8 35.19 -24.55 -9.21
N LEU A 9 35.99 -24.96 -8.22
CA LEU A 9 35.58 -24.91 -6.81
C LEU A 9 35.48 -23.47 -6.28
N ASN A 10 36.34 -22.56 -6.75
CA ASN A 10 36.29 -21.13 -6.39
C ASN A 10 35.13 -20.40 -7.10
N LEU A 11 34.78 -20.79 -8.33
CA LEU A 11 33.64 -20.20 -9.04
C LEU A 11 32.29 -20.52 -8.38
N LEU A 12 32.17 -21.69 -7.73
CA LEU A 12 30.95 -22.14 -7.05
C LEU A 12 30.69 -21.38 -5.73
N PHE A 13 31.71 -20.78 -5.12
CA PHE A 13 31.56 -20.04 -3.85
C PHE A 13 30.98 -18.63 -4.03
N ILE A 14 31.06 -18.05 -5.23
CA ILE A 14 30.59 -16.67 -5.48
C ILE A 14 29.08 -16.61 -5.72
N THR A 15 28.43 -17.71 -6.12
CA THR A 15 26.98 -17.75 -6.37
C THR A 15 26.12 -17.95 -5.12
N GLY A 16 26.74 -18.10 -3.94
CA GLY A 16 26.05 -18.40 -2.69
C GLY A 16 25.53 -17.18 -1.91
N ILE A 17 25.98 -15.96 -2.23
CA ILE A 17 25.50 -14.74 -1.58
C ILE A 17 24.31 -14.19 -2.37
N SER A 18 23.23 -14.97 -2.43
CA SER A 18 21.92 -14.37 -2.67
C SER A 18 21.58 -13.59 -1.42
N ALA A 19 21.97 -12.32 -1.39
CA ALA A 19 21.51 -11.39 -0.38
C ALA A 19 19.97 -11.35 -0.48
N HIS A 20 19.31 -12.11 0.40
CA HIS A 20 17.92 -11.88 0.73
C HIS A 20 17.88 -10.55 1.50
N ALA A 21 18.08 -9.44 0.80
CA ALA A 21 17.58 -8.15 1.23
C ALA A 21 16.06 -8.18 1.03
N GLN A 22 15.37 -9.07 1.75
CA GLN A 22 13.98 -8.83 2.06
C GLN A 22 14.01 -7.56 2.91
N ASP A 23 13.45 -6.47 2.38
CA ASP A 23 13.33 -5.22 3.12
C ASP A 23 12.81 -5.57 4.53
N TYR A 24 13.62 -5.37 5.56
CA TYR A 24 13.21 -5.68 6.93
C TYR A 24 12.27 -4.58 7.42
N LEU A 25 11.21 -4.96 8.14
CA LEU A 25 10.32 -3.99 8.75
C LEU A 25 11.03 -3.33 9.93
N ASN A 26 11.44 -2.07 9.75
CA ASN A 26 12.10 -1.29 10.80
C ASN A 26 11.11 -0.34 11.48
N LEU A 27 10.53 -0.78 12.60
CA LEU A 27 9.68 0.06 13.44
C LEU A 27 10.47 0.59 14.66
N PRO A 28 10.27 1.87 15.04
CA PRO A 28 10.88 2.43 16.23
C PRO A 28 10.35 1.72 17.48
N ALA A 29 11.25 1.34 18.40
CA ALA A 29 10.83 0.78 19.68
C ALA A 29 10.10 1.82 20.53
N ASN A 30 9.02 1.42 21.20
CA ASN A 30 8.27 2.26 22.15
C ASN A 30 7.79 3.60 21.59
N TYR A 31 7.43 3.63 20.30
CA TYR A 31 6.90 4.83 19.66
C TYR A 31 5.61 5.30 20.32
N GLN A 32 5.37 6.61 20.29
CA GLN A 32 4.16 7.26 20.80
C GLN A 32 3.78 8.39 19.85
N PHE A 33 2.49 8.53 19.57
CA PHE A 33 1.95 9.56 18.70
C PHE A 33 1.08 10.52 19.51
N LYS A 34 1.69 11.36 20.35
CA LYS A 34 0.97 12.24 21.28
C LYS A 34 1.02 13.72 20.89
N SER A 35 2.11 14.16 20.27
CA SER A 35 2.27 15.55 19.82
C SER A 35 2.60 15.62 18.34
N ILE A 36 2.51 16.83 17.75
CA ILE A 36 2.89 17.08 16.35
C ILE A 36 4.36 16.69 16.11
N GLU A 37 5.23 16.96 17.09
CA GLU A 37 6.66 16.63 17.04
C GLU A 37 6.90 15.12 16.99
N ASP A 38 6.06 14.32 17.64
CA ASP A 38 6.14 12.86 17.56
C ASP A 38 5.88 12.36 16.13
N TYR A 39 4.83 12.88 15.46
CA TYR A 39 4.54 12.52 14.07
C TYR A 39 5.70 12.91 13.15
N GLN A 40 6.26 14.12 13.33
CA GLN A 40 7.42 14.55 12.55
C GLN A 40 8.66 13.67 12.79
N ARG A 41 8.92 13.29 14.05
CA ARG A 41 10.02 12.37 14.41
C ARG A 41 9.89 11.01 13.73
N TYR A 42 8.67 10.47 13.64
CA TYR A 42 8.43 9.14 13.08
C TYR A 42 8.02 9.14 11.61
N ARG A 43 7.93 10.30 10.94
CA ARG A 43 7.57 10.44 9.52
C ARG A 43 8.32 9.48 8.61
N LYS A 44 9.65 9.41 8.74
CA LYS A 44 10.48 8.51 7.93
C LYS A 44 10.16 7.02 8.18
N HIS A 45 9.94 6.65 9.45
CA HIS A 45 9.58 5.28 9.81
C HIS A 45 8.20 4.91 9.24
N ALA A 46 7.24 5.84 9.30
CA ALA A 46 5.91 5.68 8.70
C ALA A 46 6.00 5.47 7.19
N TYR A 47 6.76 6.31 6.49
CA TYR A 47 6.99 6.16 5.05
C TYR A 47 7.61 4.81 4.70
N GLU A 48 8.66 4.38 5.42
CA GLU A 48 9.30 3.09 5.16
C GLU A 48 8.40 1.90 5.51
N ALA A 49 7.59 1.99 6.57
CA ALA A 49 6.60 0.96 6.91
C ALA A 49 5.52 0.84 5.82
N MET A 50 5.00 1.97 5.32
CA MET A 50 4.07 2.02 4.19
C MET A 50 4.68 1.40 2.93
N LYS A 51 5.92 1.80 2.59
CA LYS A 51 6.68 1.29 1.44
C LYS A 51 6.95 -0.21 1.56
N TRP A 52 7.30 -0.68 2.76
CA TRP A 52 7.46 -2.10 3.05
C TRP A 52 6.14 -2.84 2.82
N MET A 53 5.05 -2.39 3.43
CA MET A 53 3.73 -3.03 3.36
C MET A 53 3.24 -3.19 1.92
N ILE A 54 3.36 -2.17 1.07
CA ILE A 54 2.87 -2.25 -0.31
C ILE A 54 3.68 -3.25 -1.16
N ARG A 55 4.93 -3.56 -0.78
CA ARG A 55 5.79 -4.54 -1.48
C ARG A 55 5.55 -5.96 -1.02
N GLN A 56 5.02 -6.15 0.19
CA GLN A 56 4.79 -7.49 0.72
C GLN A 56 3.61 -8.19 0.03
N PRO A 57 3.69 -9.51 -0.18
CA PRO A 57 2.54 -10.29 -0.59
C PRO A 57 1.47 -10.26 0.51
N VAL A 58 0.20 -10.12 0.13
CA VAL A 58 -0.90 -10.21 1.08
C VAL A 58 -1.06 -11.67 1.48
N GLN A 59 -0.78 -11.97 2.76
CA GLN A 59 -0.91 -13.31 3.32
C GLN A 59 -1.89 -13.31 4.50
N GLN A 60 -2.58 -14.43 4.73
CA GLN A 60 -3.59 -14.51 5.80
C GLN A 60 -2.99 -14.36 7.20
N LYS A 61 -1.78 -14.88 7.45
CA LYS A 61 -1.08 -14.78 8.74
C LYS A 61 0.32 -14.23 8.52
N ASN A 62 0.56 -12.99 8.96
CA ASN A 62 1.87 -12.37 8.91
C ASN A 62 1.96 -11.35 10.06
N ALA A 63 2.67 -11.71 11.13
CA ALA A 63 2.76 -10.87 12.33
C ALA A 63 3.44 -9.53 12.05
N GLU A 64 4.45 -9.49 11.18
CA GLU A 64 5.10 -8.24 10.77
C GLU A 64 4.13 -7.35 10.00
N TRP A 65 3.28 -7.95 9.15
CA TRP A 65 2.24 -7.22 8.44
C TRP A 65 1.25 -6.56 9.41
N ASP A 66 0.83 -7.30 10.44
CA ASP A 66 -0.11 -6.80 11.44
C ASP A 66 0.54 -5.70 12.31
N LEU A 67 1.84 -5.80 12.62
CA LEU A 67 2.60 -4.74 13.29
C LEU A 67 2.75 -3.48 12.44
N ALA A 68 3.11 -3.64 11.16
CA ALA A 68 3.17 -2.52 10.21
C ALA A 68 1.80 -1.86 10.07
N ALA A 69 0.73 -2.64 9.97
CA ALA A 69 -0.64 -2.16 9.90
C ALA A 69 -1.01 -1.29 11.09
N ALA A 70 -0.76 -1.77 12.30
CA ALA A 70 -1.06 -1.02 13.52
C ALA A 70 -0.29 0.30 13.57
N PHE A 71 1.01 0.28 13.28
CA PHE A 71 1.85 1.47 13.26
C PHE A 71 1.39 2.49 12.20
N ILE A 72 1.13 2.03 10.98
CA ILE A 72 0.66 2.87 9.87
C ILE A 72 -0.70 3.49 10.20
N THR A 73 -1.66 2.69 10.66
CA THR A 73 -3.00 3.20 11.01
C THR A 73 -2.92 4.27 12.10
N GLN A 74 -2.14 4.03 13.15
CA GLN A 74 -1.97 5.02 14.23
C GLN A 74 -1.28 6.30 13.74
N TYR A 75 -0.29 6.18 12.84
CA TYR A 75 0.32 7.35 12.21
C TYR A 75 -0.70 8.14 11.38
N LEU A 76 -1.48 7.46 10.55
CA LEU A 76 -2.45 8.10 9.64
C LEU A 76 -3.63 8.74 10.39
N GLU A 77 -3.99 8.24 11.56
CA GLU A 77 -5.13 8.74 12.33
C GLU A 77 -4.91 10.16 12.87
N GLY A 78 -3.68 10.51 13.27
CA GLY A 78 -3.39 11.84 13.85
C GLY A 78 -2.27 12.63 13.18
N SER A 79 -1.70 12.14 12.07
CA SER A 79 -0.66 12.86 11.34
C SER A 79 -1.19 14.19 10.79
N PRO A 80 -0.59 15.34 11.17
CA PRO A 80 -1.04 16.64 10.66
C PRO A 80 -0.68 16.88 9.18
N GLU A 81 0.29 16.15 8.65
CA GLU A 81 0.77 16.30 7.26
C GLU A 81 -0.03 15.44 6.27
N VAL A 82 -0.70 14.39 6.75
CA VAL A 82 -1.37 13.42 5.90
C VAL A 82 -2.85 13.44 6.21
N ASN A 83 -3.66 13.85 5.24
CA ASN A 83 -5.11 13.86 5.34
C ASN A 83 -5.68 13.08 4.15
N ILE A 84 -5.87 11.78 4.36
CA ILE A 84 -6.44 10.88 3.36
C ILE A 84 -7.93 10.70 3.60
N HIS A 85 -8.71 10.95 2.55
CA HIS A 85 -10.16 10.78 2.61
C HIS A 85 -10.58 9.44 1.99
N LEU A 86 -11.03 8.54 2.86
CA LEU A 86 -11.66 7.29 2.47
C LEU A 86 -13.10 7.56 2.01
N LYS A 87 -13.34 7.43 0.71
CA LYS A 87 -14.65 7.72 0.13
C LYS A 87 -15.46 6.45 -0.05
N ALA A 88 -16.72 6.49 0.39
CA ALA A 88 -17.62 5.33 0.34
C ALA A 88 -17.79 4.77 -1.08
N VAL A 89 -17.77 5.64 -2.10
CA VAL A 89 -17.87 5.27 -3.52
C VAL A 89 -16.77 4.29 -3.97
N TYR A 90 -15.60 4.33 -3.33
CA TYR A 90 -14.46 3.45 -3.63
C TYR A 90 -14.43 2.21 -2.73
N LEU A 91 -14.89 2.33 -1.48
CA LEU A 91 -14.63 1.31 -0.47
C LEU A 91 -15.81 0.39 -0.16
N LYS A 92 -17.05 0.81 -0.45
CA LYS A 92 -18.26 0.06 -0.06
C LYS A 92 -18.19 -1.41 -0.46
N ASP A 93 -17.76 -1.67 -1.69
CA ASP A 93 -17.73 -3.02 -2.26
C ASP A 93 -16.46 -3.81 -1.91
N ILE A 94 -15.43 -3.13 -1.37
CA ILE A 94 -14.26 -3.78 -0.75
C ILE A 94 -14.66 -4.24 0.66
N ILE A 95 -15.27 -3.36 1.45
CA ILE A 95 -15.70 -3.63 2.83
C ILE A 95 -16.81 -4.70 2.87
N SER A 96 -17.70 -4.71 1.87
CA SER A 96 -18.80 -5.67 1.78
C SER A 96 -18.43 -7.00 1.09
N ASP A 97 -17.13 -7.29 0.94
CA ASP A 97 -16.67 -8.54 0.32
C ASP A 97 -17.06 -9.77 1.15
N LYS A 98 -17.27 -10.90 0.45
CA LYS A 98 -17.59 -12.18 1.10
C LYS A 98 -16.46 -12.68 1.99
N ASN A 99 -15.22 -12.25 1.76
CA ASN A 99 -14.07 -12.53 2.59
C ASN A 99 -13.50 -11.23 3.19
N PRO A 100 -14.13 -10.72 4.27
CA PRO A 100 -13.78 -9.42 4.85
C PRO A 100 -12.33 -9.37 5.34
N LYS A 101 -11.73 -10.51 5.72
CA LYS A 101 -10.33 -10.56 6.15
C LYS A 101 -9.36 -10.17 5.03
N ILE A 102 -9.63 -10.61 3.80
CA ILE A 102 -8.77 -10.28 2.65
C ILE A 102 -8.96 -8.83 2.24
N SER A 103 -10.21 -8.36 2.19
CA SER A 103 -10.51 -6.98 1.85
C SER A 103 -9.96 -5.96 2.85
N GLN A 104 -9.98 -6.26 4.15
CA GLN A 104 -9.34 -5.42 5.17
C GLN A 104 -7.83 -5.33 4.98
N LYS A 105 -7.17 -6.43 4.57
CA LYS A 105 -5.73 -6.42 4.25
C LYS A 105 -5.38 -5.64 2.98
N LEU A 106 -6.35 -5.31 2.14
CA LEU A 106 -6.15 -4.44 0.98
C LEU A 106 -6.34 -2.94 1.31
N LEU A 107 -7.06 -2.61 2.39
CA LEU A 107 -7.37 -1.23 2.76
C LEU A 107 -6.15 -0.46 3.27
N ILE A 108 -5.32 -1.07 4.12
CA ILE A 108 -4.14 -0.38 4.68
C ILE A 108 -3.09 -0.10 3.60
N PRO A 109 -2.75 -1.03 2.68
CA PRO A 109 -1.88 -0.73 1.55
C PRO A 109 -2.44 0.35 0.61
N TYR A 110 -3.76 0.39 0.42
CA TYR A 110 -4.45 1.44 -0.34
C TYR A 110 -4.23 2.82 0.31
N MET A 111 -4.51 2.93 1.61
CA MET A 111 -4.27 4.14 2.41
C MET A 111 -2.80 4.53 2.44
N SER A 112 -1.90 3.55 2.54
CA SER A 112 -0.45 3.75 2.54
C SER A 112 0.01 4.42 1.25
N ALA A 113 -0.47 3.96 0.09
CA ALA A 113 -0.14 4.54 -1.20
C ALA A 113 -0.66 5.98 -1.36
N MET A 114 -1.88 6.25 -0.86
CA MET A 114 -2.45 7.60 -0.82
C MET A 114 -1.59 8.53 0.05
N ALA A 115 -1.24 8.07 1.25
CA ALA A 115 -0.44 8.82 2.22
C ALA A 115 0.95 9.11 1.69
N MET A 116 1.64 8.10 1.14
CA MET A 116 2.94 8.29 0.50
C MET A 116 2.87 9.30 -0.65
N THR A 117 1.81 9.28 -1.45
CA THR A 117 1.62 10.27 -2.53
C THR A 117 1.53 11.69 -1.97
N GLN A 118 0.80 11.91 -0.88
CA GLN A 118 0.69 13.22 -0.24
C GLN A 118 2.00 13.64 0.44
N MET A 119 2.74 12.70 1.04
CA MET A 119 4.05 12.94 1.63
C MET A 119 5.11 13.32 0.58
N ASP A 120 5.06 12.70 -0.60
CA ASP A 120 5.97 12.99 -1.71
C ASP A 120 5.55 14.28 -2.45
N PHE A 121 4.26 14.56 -2.50
CA PHE A 121 3.66 15.69 -3.19
C PHE A 121 2.59 16.37 -2.32
N PRO A 122 2.96 17.34 -1.46
CA PRO A 122 2.04 17.98 -0.51
C PRO A 122 0.81 18.66 -1.14
N HIS A 123 0.88 18.98 -2.43
CA HIS A 123 -0.20 19.59 -3.21
C HIS A 123 -0.78 18.65 -4.28
N ALA A 124 -0.58 17.33 -4.14
CA ALA A 124 -1.19 16.36 -5.04
C ALA A 124 -2.72 16.52 -5.07
N SER A 125 -3.29 16.46 -6.28
CA SER A 125 -4.74 16.49 -6.43
C SER A 125 -5.37 15.24 -5.82
N SER A 126 -6.64 15.36 -5.38
CA SER A 126 -7.39 14.20 -4.90
C SER A 126 -7.42 13.08 -5.95
N VAL A 127 -7.55 13.40 -7.23
CA VAL A 127 -7.48 12.44 -8.34
C VAL A 127 -6.16 11.66 -8.33
N MET A 128 -5.02 12.33 -8.21
CA MET A 128 -3.70 11.70 -8.18
C MET A 128 -3.54 10.78 -6.97
N ILE A 129 -3.92 11.25 -5.79
CA ILE A 129 -3.88 10.48 -4.53
C ILE A 129 -4.73 9.23 -4.65
N GLN A 130 -5.99 9.37 -5.07
CA GLN A 130 -6.91 8.24 -5.24
C GLN A 130 -6.39 7.27 -6.31
N ASN A 131 -5.89 7.77 -7.45
CA ASN A 131 -5.34 6.92 -8.50
C ASN A 131 -4.19 6.05 -8.01
N ASN A 132 -3.22 6.62 -7.29
CA ASN A 132 -2.11 5.84 -6.72
C ASN A 132 -2.60 4.79 -5.72
N GLY A 133 -3.57 5.14 -4.85
CA GLY A 133 -4.26 4.18 -4.01
C GLY A 133 -4.82 2.99 -4.79
N HIS A 134 -5.62 3.27 -5.83
CA HIS A 134 -6.26 2.25 -6.65
C HIS A 134 -5.26 1.39 -7.42
N GLN A 135 -4.15 1.95 -7.90
CA GLN A 135 -3.10 1.17 -8.57
C GLN A 135 -2.47 0.14 -7.64
N ILE A 136 -2.14 0.52 -6.39
CA ILE A 136 -1.59 -0.41 -5.40
C ILE A 136 -2.62 -1.46 -4.99
N LEU A 137 -3.87 -1.05 -4.75
CA LEU A 137 -4.98 -1.95 -4.47
C LEU A 137 -5.14 -3.04 -5.54
N LEU A 138 -5.18 -2.64 -6.82
CA LEU A 138 -5.33 -3.56 -7.94
C LEU A 138 -4.13 -4.49 -8.10
N ARG A 139 -2.92 -3.97 -7.91
CA ARG A 139 -1.69 -4.77 -7.95
C ARG A 139 -1.72 -5.88 -6.91
N LEU A 140 -2.04 -5.55 -5.66
CA LEU A 140 -2.09 -6.53 -4.57
C LEU A 140 -3.26 -7.50 -4.74
N TYR A 141 -4.40 -7.03 -5.23
CA TYR A 141 -5.54 -7.88 -5.55
C TYR A 141 -5.19 -8.94 -6.60
N GLU A 142 -4.36 -8.64 -7.60
CA GLU A 142 -4.03 -9.61 -8.65
C GLU A 142 -3.34 -10.87 -8.09
N ASN A 143 -2.58 -10.74 -7.00
CA ASN A 143 -1.96 -11.87 -6.29
C ASN A 143 -2.99 -12.74 -5.55
N LEU A 144 -4.12 -12.16 -5.13
CA LEU A 144 -5.17 -12.82 -4.36
C LEU A 144 -6.33 -13.32 -5.22
N ARG A 145 -6.43 -12.80 -6.45
CA ARG A 145 -7.57 -12.94 -7.34
C ARG A 145 -8.00 -14.39 -7.60
N LYS A 146 -7.06 -15.33 -7.67
CA LYS A 146 -7.36 -16.75 -7.90
C LYS A 146 -8.14 -17.38 -6.74
N GLU A 147 -7.83 -16.96 -5.52
CA GLU A 147 -8.37 -17.52 -4.29
C GLU A 147 -9.54 -16.69 -3.75
N ASN A 148 -9.56 -15.37 -4.03
CA ASN A 148 -10.60 -14.46 -3.58
C ASN A 148 -11.06 -13.51 -4.68
N LYS A 149 -11.94 -14.01 -5.56
CA LYS A 149 -12.49 -13.21 -6.65
C LYS A 149 -13.56 -12.23 -6.13
N ASN A 150 -13.28 -10.93 -6.23
CA ASN A 150 -14.21 -9.87 -5.87
C ASN A 150 -14.77 -9.20 -7.15
N LYS A 151 -16.10 -9.13 -7.28
CA LYS A 151 -16.77 -8.60 -8.49
C LYS A 151 -16.46 -7.13 -8.75
N TYR A 152 -16.32 -6.32 -7.70
CA TYR A 152 -16.00 -4.90 -7.81
C TYR A 152 -14.54 -4.70 -8.25
N LEU A 153 -13.60 -5.37 -7.60
CA LEU A 153 -12.18 -5.33 -7.97
C LEU A 153 -11.96 -5.86 -9.38
N GLU A 154 -12.73 -6.86 -9.85
CA GLU A 154 -12.70 -7.27 -11.27
C GLU A 154 -13.15 -6.16 -12.23
N LYS A 155 -14.21 -5.40 -11.90
CA LYS A 155 -14.67 -4.27 -12.72
C LYS A 155 -13.62 -3.18 -12.76
N LEU A 156 -13.07 -2.81 -11.60
CA LEU A 156 -12.03 -1.79 -11.47
C LEU A 156 -10.77 -2.20 -12.24
N ARG A 157 -10.37 -3.47 -12.16
CA ARG A 157 -9.26 -4.04 -12.92
C ARG A 157 -9.49 -3.98 -14.43
N LYS A 158 -10.73 -4.25 -14.89
CA LYS A 158 -11.07 -4.11 -16.31
C LYS A 158 -10.87 -2.67 -16.77
N LYS A 159 -11.36 -1.68 -16.01
CA LYS A 159 -11.13 -0.24 -16.29
C LYS A 159 -9.63 0.07 -16.35
N ASN A 160 -8.84 -0.42 -15.40
CA ASN A 160 -7.38 -0.22 -15.39
C ASN A 160 -6.71 -0.77 -16.65
N ARG A 161 -7.08 -1.99 -17.08
CA ARG A 161 -6.53 -2.60 -18.30
C ARG A 161 -6.96 -1.91 -19.59
N GLN A 162 -8.07 -1.17 -19.56
CA GLN A 162 -8.55 -0.36 -20.68
C GLN A 162 -7.92 1.04 -20.70
N GLY A 163 -7.15 1.43 -19.67
CA GLY A 163 -6.64 2.80 -19.53
C GLY A 163 -7.64 3.80 -18.96
N ASP A 164 -8.85 3.35 -18.61
CA ASP A 164 -9.97 4.20 -18.20
C ASP A 164 -9.99 4.53 -16.70
N LEU A 165 -9.10 3.93 -15.90
CA LEU A 165 -9.16 4.05 -14.44
C LEU A 165 -9.00 5.49 -13.97
N TYR A 166 -7.98 6.20 -14.48
CA TYR A 166 -7.72 7.59 -14.10
C TYR A 166 -8.91 8.48 -14.42
N GLN A 167 -9.45 8.38 -15.64
CA GLN A 167 -10.61 9.16 -16.08
C GLN A 167 -11.88 8.85 -15.26
N TRP A 168 -12.08 7.59 -14.90
CA TRP A 168 -13.17 7.19 -14.03
C TRP A 168 -13.04 7.82 -12.63
N ILE A 169 -11.84 7.84 -12.06
CA ILE A 169 -11.57 8.50 -10.78
C ILE A 169 -11.85 10.00 -10.90
N THR A 170 -11.32 10.68 -11.92
CA THR A 170 -11.60 12.10 -12.18
C THR A 170 -13.10 12.40 -12.18
N THR A 171 -13.87 11.56 -12.85
CA THR A 171 -15.34 11.71 -12.91
C THR A 171 -16.00 11.58 -11.54
N MET A 172 -15.57 10.59 -10.75
CA MET A 172 -16.08 10.36 -9.39
C MET A 172 -15.73 11.52 -8.45
N GLU A 173 -14.52 12.05 -8.54
CA GLU A 173 -14.08 13.21 -7.77
C GLU A 173 -14.91 14.47 -8.09
N SER A 174 -15.13 14.76 -9.38
CA SER A 174 -15.95 15.92 -9.79
C SER A 174 -17.42 15.78 -9.36
N GLN A 175 -17.98 14.58 -9.35
CA GLN A 175 -19.36 14.38 -8.89
C GLN A 175 -19.52 14.68 -7.39
N GLU A 176 -18.53 14.29 -6.58
CA GLU A 176 -18.58 14.53 -5.13
C GLU A 176 -18.47 16.02 -4.79
N GLU A 177 -17.58 16.77 -5.45
CA GLU A 177 -17.48 18.23 -5.28
C GLU A 177 -18.81 18.93 -5.58
N ASN A 178 -19.48 18.52 -6.66
CA ASN A 178 -20.80 19.06 -7.04
C ASN A 178 -21.91 18.70 -6.04
N THR A 179 -21.79 17.62 -5.29
CA THR A 179 -22.77 17.27 -4.23
C THR A 179 -22.55 18.06 -2.95
N LYS A 180 -21.30 18.44 -2.63
CA LYS A 180 -20.97 19.25 -1.44
C LYS A 180 -21.34 20.72 -1.60
N THR A 181 -21.39 21.25 -2.82
CA THR A 181 -21.75 22.66 -3.09
C THR A 181 -23.25 22.91 -3.19
N LYS A 182 -24.07 21.85 -3.24
CA LYS A 182 -25.53 21.93 -3.39
C LYS A 182 -26.31 21.58 -2.12
N GLY A 183 -25.62 21.18 -1.04
CA GLY A 183 -26.21 20.87 0.27
C GLY A 183 -25.82 21.91 1.30
#